data_AF-A0A2D9W7N2-F1
#
_entry.id   AF-A0A2D9W7N2-F1
#
_cell.length_a   1.000
_cell.length_b   1.000
_cell.length_c   1.000
_cell.angle_alpha   90.00
_cell.angle_beta   90.00
_cell.angle_gamma   90.00
#
_symmetry.space_group_name_H-M   'P 1'
#
loop_
_entity.id
_entity.type
_entity.pdbx_description
1 polymer ?
#
loop_
_entity_poly.entity_id
_entity_poly.type
_entity_poly.pdbx_seq_one_letter_code
_entity_poly.pdbx_strand_id
1 'polypeptide(L)'
;MEHDPEPGVEPGIDGIKQMMNMFYSAFPDLKVTVNQLVAERDLVVGHMTTEGTQTGEFMGIPASGKKISITEMNMVRISNGKAVEH
;
A
#
# COMPACT_ATOMS: atom_id res chain seq x y z
N MET A 1 -7.67 17.47 -6.76
CA MET A 1 -6.81 16.47 -7.41
C MET A 1 -7.14 15.18 -6.73
N GLU A 2 -8.04 14.43 -7.35
CA GLU A 2 -8.51 13.14 -6.86
C GLU A 2 -7.40 12.11 -7.12
N HIS A 3 -6.85 11.53 -6.05
CA HIS A 3 -6.35 10.16 -6.14
C HIS A 3 -7.61 9.32 -6.19
N ASP A 4 -8.01 8.85 -7.39
CA ASP A 4 -9.17 7.99 -7.52
C ASP A 4 -9.00 6.82 -6.55
N PRO A 5 -9.96 6.55 -5.65
CA PRO A 5 -9.91 5.35 -4.84
C PRO A 5 -9.83 4.16 -5.80
N GLU A 6 -8.91 3.24 -5.51
CA GLU A 6 -8.84 1.99 -6.29
C GLU A 6 -10.25 1.39 -6.36
N PRO A 7 -10.77 1.05 -7.56
CA PRO A 7 -12.14 0.58 -7.70
C PRO A 7 -12.44 -0.60 -6.76
N GLY A 8 -13.34 -0.37 -5.79
CA GLY A 8 -13.70 -1.38 -4.77
C GLY A 8 -13.08 -1.17 -3.40
N VAL A 9 -12.27 -0.13 -3.18
CA VAL A 9 -11.76 0.26 -1.86
C VAL A 9 -12.62 1.39 -1.29
N GLU A 10 -13.20 1.16 -0.11
CA GLU A 10 -13.94 2.20 0.61
C GLU A 10 -13.04 3.41 0.91
N PRO A 11 -13.50 4.66 0.72
CA PRO A 11 -12.67 5.83 1.02
C PRO A 11 -12.21 5.89 2.49
N GLY A 12 -11.00 6.39 2.70
CA GLY A 12 -10.47 6.66 4.04
C GLY A 12 -9.88 5.44 4.75
N ILE A 13 -9.80 5.52 6.09
CA ILE A 13 -8.99 4.60 6.89
C ILE A 13 -9.48 3.14 6.86
N ASP A 14 -10.79 2.93 6.66
CA ASP A 14 -11.36 1.58 6.70
C ASP A 14 -11.07 0.81 5.41
N GLY A 15 -11.11 1.45 4.23
CA GLY A 15 -10.67 0.81 2.99
C GLY A 15 -9.16 0.55 2.99
N ILE A 16 -8.35 1.46 3.55
CA ILE A 16 -6.91 1.21 3.72
C ILE A 16 -6.68 -0.04 4.56
N LYS A 17 -7.39 -0.20 5.69
CA LYS A 17 -7.29 -1.41 6.52
C LYS A 17 -7.74 -2.66 5.78
N GLN A 18 -8.82 -2.58 5.02
CA GLN A 18 -9.33 -3.70 4.23
C GLN A 18 -8.30 -4.14 3.18
N MET A 19 -7.73 -3.20 2.45
CA MET A 19 -6.67 -3.44 1.48
C MET A 19 -5.43 -4.05 2.14
N MET A 20 -4.98 -3.51 3.26
CA MET A 20 -3.83 -4.06 4.01
C MET A 20 -4.10 -5.49 4.50
N ASN A 21 -5.30 -5.76 5.02
CA ASN A 21 -5.69 -7.12 5.43
C ASN A 21 -5.67 -8.10 4.26
N MET A 22 -6.12 -7.68 3.07
CA MET A 22 -6.04 -8.49 1.86
C MET A 22 -4.58 -8.82 1.51
N PHE A 23 -3.69 -7.83 1.50
CA PHE A 23 -2.26 -8.05 1.24
C PHE A 23 -1.61 -8.98 2.27
N TYR A 24 -1.82 -8.76 3.57
CA TYR A 24 -1.24 -9.61 4.62
C TYR A 24 -1.80 -11.05 4.60
N SER A 25 -3.05 -11.23 4.16
CA SER A 25 -3.64 -12.56 4.01
C SER A 25 -3.06 -13.32 2.81
N ALA A 26 -2.83 -12.62 1.70
CA ALA A 26 -2.28 -13.19 0.48
C ALA A 26 -0.77 -13.42 0.55
N PHE A 27 -0.04 -12.54 1.23
CA PHE A 27 1.41 -12.48 1.33
C PHE A 27 1.84 -12.39 2.81
N PRO A 28 1.85 -13.48 3.57
CA PRO A 28 2.20 -13.45 5.00
C PRO A 28 3.66 -13.03 5.29
N ASP A 29 4.53 -13.12 4.28
CA ASP A 29 5.93 -12.70 4.31
C ASP A 29 6.14 -11.31 3.65
N LEU A 30 5.07 -10.52 3.46
CA LEU A 30 5.13 -9.20 2.85
C LEU A 30 6.14 -8.30 3.57
N LYS A 31 7.04 -7.71 2.80
CA LYS A 31 8.03 -6.75 3.28
C LYS A 31 7.99 -5.50 2.41
N VAL A 32 7.83 -4.35 3.07
CA VAL A 32 7.96 -3.04 2.44
C VAL A 32 9.32 -2.45 2.80
N THR A 33 10.07 -2.02 1.79
CA THR A 33 11.33 -1.30 1.94
C THR A 33 11.13 0.12 1.45
N VAL A 34 11.39 1.11 2.32
CA VAL A 34 11.41 2.52 1.92
C VAL A 34 12.77 2.80 1.29
N ASN A 35 12.79 2.94 -0.04
CA ASN A 35 14.01 3.19 -0.81
C ASN A 35 14.42 4.66 -0.71
N GLN A 36 13.43 5.57 -0.75
CA GLN A 36 13.64 7.00 -0.61
C GLN A 36 12.41 7.66 0.02
N LEU A 37 12.67 8.69 0.82
CA LEU A 37 11.65 9.53 1.42
C LEU A 37 12.01 10.99 1.18
N VAL A 38 11.07 11.77 0.65
CA VAL A 38 11.21 13.22 0.46
C VAL A 38 10.06 13.88 1.21
N ALA A 39 10.38 14.87 2.04
CA ALA A 39 9.38 15.64 2.77
C ALA A 39 9.56 17.13 2.48
N GLU A 40 8.49 17.79 2.09
CA GLU A 40 8.44 19.24 1.91
C GLU A 40 7.15 19.79 2.54
N ARG A 41 7.30 20.65 3.55
CA ARG A 41 6.19 21.21 4.35
C ARG A 41 5.32 20.09 4.91
N ASP A 42 4.09 19.98 4.42
CA ASP A 42 3.08 19.01 4.81
C ASP A 42 2.96 17.84 3.84
N LEU A 43 3.78 17.77 2.79
CA LEU A 43 3.81 16.66 1.84
C LEU A 43 4.96 15.71 2.13
N VAL A 44 4.68 14.42 2.10
CA VAL A 44 5.68 13.35 2.20
C VAL A 44 5.50 12.41 1.01
N VAL A 45 6.57 12.19 0.25
CA VAL A 45 6.62 11.26 -0.88
C VAL A 45 7.57 10.13 -0.51
N GLY A 46 7.08 8.89 -0.59
CA GLY A 46 7.86 7.68 -0.39
C GLY A 46 8.00 6.90 -1.70
N HIS A 47 9.22 6.56 -2.07
CA HIS A 47 9.52 5.55 -3.09
C HIS A 47 9.84 4.24 -2.37
N MET A 48 9.07 3.19 -2.66
CA MET A 48 9.08 1.96 -1.88
C MET A 48 9.09 0.73 -2.78
N THR A 49 9.67 -0.35 -2.27
CA THR A 49 9.58 -1.67 -2.89
C THR A 49 8.90 -2.62 -1.93
N THR A 50 7.85 -3.28 -2.41
CA THR A 50 7.05 -4.26 -1.68
C THR A 50 7.29 -5.64 -2.26
N GLU A 51 7.70 -6.59 -1.42
CA GLU A 51 8.04 -7.95 -1.82
C GLU A 51 7.27 -8.97 -0.97
N GLY A 52 6.96 -10.13 -1.53
CA GLY A 52 6.29 -11.21 -0.80
C GLY A 52 6.05 -12.44 -1.67
N THR A 53 5.63 -13.53 -1.04
CA THR A 53 5.28 -14.80 -1.67
C THR A 53 3.77 -15.01 -1.56
N GLN A 54 3.09 -15.22 -2.69
CA GLN A 54 1.64 -15.42 -2.71
C GLN A 54 1.28 -16.81 -2.18
N THR A 55 1.04 -16.93 -0.87
CA THR A 55 0.60 -18.19 -0.24
C THR A 55 -0.90 -18.23 0.06
N GLY A 56 -1.60 -17.09 -0.06
CA GLY A 56 -3.05 -16.98 0.05
C GLY A 56 -3.71 -16.63 -1.29
N GLU A 57 -5.04 -16.66 -1.32
CA GLU A 57 -5.81 -16.11 -2.43
C GLU A 57 -5.61 -14.59 -2.51
N PHE A 58 -5.43 -14.06 -3.72
CA PHE A 58 -5.30 -12.63 -3.94
C PHE A 58 -6.20 -12.21 -5.10
N MET A 59 -7.19 -11.35 -4.87
CA MET A 59 -8.09 -10.84 -5.91
C MET A 59 -8.74 -11.95 -6.77
N GLY A 60 -9.17 -13.05 -6.14
CA GLY A 60 -9.77 -14.21 -6.83
C GLY A 60 -8.76 -15.15 -7.50
N ILE A 61 -7.45 -14.87 -7.41
CA ILE A 61 -6.38 -15.74 -7.90
C ILE A 61 -5.96 -16.66 -6.75
N PRO A 62 -6.10 -18.00 -6.88
CA PRO A 62 -5.63 -18.95 -5.87
C PRO A 62 -4.13 -18.79 -5.59
N ALA A 63 -3.70 -19.23 -4.41
CA ALA A 63 -2.29 -19.18 -4.01
C ALA A 63 -1.38 -19.79 -5.08
N SER A 64 -0.55 -18.94 -5.71
CA SER A 64 0.31 -19.37 -6.82
C SER A 64 1.70 -19.82 -6.37
N GLY A 65 2.10 -19.50 -5.14
CA GLY A 65 3.45 -19.75 -4.62
C GLY A 65 4.54 -18.88 -5.27
N LYS A 66 4.17 -17.92 -6.13
CA LYS A 66 5.12 -17.03 -6.81
C LYS A 66 5.51 -15.86 -5.90
N LYS A 67 6.73 -15.37 -6.12
CA LYS A 67 7.20 -14.12 -5.51
C LYS A 67 6.76 -12.91 -6.33
N ILE A 68 6.41 -11.84 -5.63
CA ILE A 68 6.18 -10.52 -6.20
C ILE A 68 7.27 -9.55 -5.74
N SER A 69 7.55 -8.56 -6.58
CA SER A 69 8.34 -7.38 -6.24
C SER A 69 7.70 -6.20 -6.97
N ILE A 70 7.12 -5.29 -6.21
CA ILE A 70 6.37 -4.14 -6.72
C ILE A 70 7.14 -2.90 -6.28
N THR A 71 7.38 -1.98 -7.21
CA THR A 71 7.98 -0.67 -6.89
C THR A 71 6.94 0.41 -7.11
N GLU A 72 6.73 1.23 -6.09
CA GLU A 72 5.67 2.22 -6.02
C GLU A 72 6.18 3.55 -5.48
N MET A 73 5.47 4.63 -5.85
CA MET A 73 5.65 5.95 -5.24
C MET A 73 4.31 6.39 -4.67
N ASN A 74 4.30 6.71 -3.38
CA ASN A 74 3.13 7.19 -2.67
C ASN A 74 3.39 8.58 -2.12
N MET A 75 2.43 9.48 -2.26
CA MET A 75 2.48 10.82 -1.69
C MET A 75 1.35 10.98 -0.68
N VAL A 76 1.63 11.52 0.50
CA VAL A 76 0.63 11.81 1.52
C VAL A 76 0.76 13.24 2.00
N ARG A 77 -0.37 13.85 2.38
CA ARG A 77 -0.38 15.09 3.16
C ARG A 77 -0.46 14.77 4.64
N ILE A 78 0.40 15.39 5.44
CA ILE A 78 0.46 15.25 6.89
C ILE A 78 -0.09 16.51 7.56
N SER A 79 -1.08 16.34 8.44
CA SER A 79 -1.58 17.41 9.31
C SER A 79 -1.71 16.87 10.74
N ASN A 80 -1.22 17.63 11.73
CA ASN A 80 -1.20 17.23 13.14
C ASN A 80 -0.56 15.83 13.37
N GLY A 81 0.50 15.53 12.62
CA GLY A 81 1.22 14.25 12.70
C GLY A 81 0.46 13.05 12.11
N LYS A 82 -0.63 13.27 11.37
CA LYS A 82 -1.42 12.22 10.72
C LYS A 82 -1.49 12.43 9.23
N ALA A 83 -1.52 11.34 8.46
CA ALA A 83 -1.90 11.40 7.05
C ALA A 83 -3.39 11.79 6.95
N VAL A 84 -3.67 12.84 6.17
CA VAL A 84 -5.03 13.35 5.94
C VAL A 84 -5.48 13.24 4.49
N GLU A 85 -4.52 13.08 3.57
CA GLU A 85 -4.75 12.86 2.14
C GLU A 85 -3.67 11.89 1.62
N HIS A 86 -4.05 11.07 0.65
CA HIS A 86 -3.22 10.15 -0.13
C HIS A 86 -3.64 10.30 -1.60
#